data_AF-A0A967X517-F1
#
_entry.id   AF-A0A967X517-F1
#
_cell.length_a   1.000
_cell.length_b   1.000
_cell.length_c   1.000
_cell.angle_alpha   90.00
_cell.angle_beta   90.00
_cell.angle_gamma   90.00
#
_symmetry.space_group_name_H-M   'P 1'
#
loop_
_entity.id
_entity.type
_entity.pdbx_description
1 polymer ?
#
loop_
_entity_poly.entity_id
_entity_poly.type
_entity_poly.pdbx_seq_one_letter_code
_entity_poly.pdbx_strand_id
1 'polypeptide(L)' 'PQYDEWRFPDGHSVMVLAEGRLLNLGCATGHPSFVMSASFTNQVLAQIELQQHNDKYEK' A
#
# COMPACT_ATOMS: atom_id res chain seq x y z
N PRO A 1 -15.55 -9.41 -3.98
CA PRO A 1 -15.31 -8.06 -4.56
C PRO A 1 -13.80 -7.90 -4.83
N GLN A 2 -13.39 -7.03 -5.76
CA GLN A 2 -11.99 -6.90 -6.27
C GLN A 2 -11.46 -8.07 -7.11
N TYR A 3 -12.32 -8.77 -7.84
CA TYR A 3 -11.90 -9.69 -8.90
C TYR A 3 -12.74 -9.46 -10.15
N ASP A 4 -12.10 -9.53 -11.32
CA ASP A 4 -12.72 -9.38 -12.62
C ASP A 4 -12.24 -10.50 -13.53
N GLU A 5 -13.14 -11.11 -14.30
CA GLU A 5 -12.76 -12.06 -15.35
C GLU A 5 -12.65 -11.32 -16.68
N TRP A 6 -11.46 -11.33 -17.28
CA TRP A 6 -11.26 -10.84 -18.64
C TRP A 6 -11.26 -12.03 -19.60
N ARG A 7 -12.22 -12.04 -20.52
CA ARG A 7 -12.36 -13.09 -21.55
C ARG A 7 -11.82 -12.60 -22.89
N PHE A 8 -10.93 -13.39 -23.47
CA PHE A 8 -10.36 -13.11 -24.79
C PHE A 8 -11.29 -13.63 -25.90
N PRO A 9 -11.23 -13.06 -27.12
CA PRO A 9 -12.09 -13.46 -28.23
C PRO A 9 -11.95 -14.93 -28.68
N ASP A 10 -10.80 -15.54 -28.42
CA ASP A 10 -10.49 -16.96 -28.70
C ASP A 10 -10.96 -17.91 -27.58
N GLY A 11 -11.59 -17.38 -26.52
CA GLY A 11 -12.33 -18.15 -25.53
C GLY A 11 -11.59 -18.47 -24.23
N HIS A 12 -10.29 -18.18 -24.13
CA HIS A 12 -9.60 -18.26 -22.84
C HIS A 12 -9.86 -17.02 -21.98
N SER A 13 -9.58 -17.10 -20.68
CA SER A 13 -9.79 -15.98 -19.76
C SER A 13 -8.70 -15.87 -18.70
N VAL A 14 -8.56 -14.67 -18.14
CA VAL A 14 -7.70 -14.39 -17.01
C VAL A 14 -8.49 -13.72 -15.91
N MET A 15 -8.17 -14.05 -14.65
CA MET A 15 -8.76 -13.38 -13.49
C MET A 15 -7.83 -12.25 -13.06
N VAL A 16 -8.34 -11.04 -13.12
CA VAL A 16 -7.66 -9.82 -12.67
C VAL A 16 -8.09 -9.56 -11.23
N LEU A 17 -7.12 -9.42 -10.34
CA LEU A 17 -7.37 -9.10 -8.94
C LEU A 17 -7.06 -7.63 -8.67
N ALA A 18 -7.87 -7.00 -7.84
CA ALA A 18 -7.77 -5.59 -7.46
C ALA A 18 -7.64 -4.60 -8.64
N GLU A 19 -8.18 -4.95 -9.82
CA GLU A 19 -8.01 -4.18 -11.07
C GLU A 19 -6.52 -3.87 -11.39
N GLY A 20 -5.60 -4.76 -10.97
CA GLY A 20 -4.15 -4.56 -11.13
C GLY A 20 -3.48 -3.66 -10.08
N ARG A 21 -4.24 -3.20 -9.08
CA ARG A 21 -3.70 -2.44 -7.92
C ARG A 21 -3.13 -3.40 -6.86
N LEU A 22 -2.69 -2.83 -5.73
CA LEU A 22 -2.08 -3.59 -4.64
C LEU A 22 -3.04 -4.65 -4.07
N LEU A 23 -2.82 -5.90 -4.47
CA LEU A 23 -3.63 -7.05 -4.10
C LEU A 23 -3.79 -7.21 -2.58
N ASN A 24 -2.70 -7.07 -1.84
CA ASN A 24 -2.71 -7.28 -0.39
C ASN A 24 -3.61 -6.27 0.34
N LEU A 25 -3.74 -5.05 -0.17
CA LEU A 25 -4.62 -4.02 0.37
C LEU A 25 -6.03 -4.06 -0.23
N GLY A 26 -6.15 -4.47 -1.49
CA GLY A 26 -7.43 -4.50 -2.22
C GLY A 26 -8.25 -5.77 -1.99
N CYS A 27 -7.60 -6.93 -1.86
CA CYS A 27 -8.26 -8.23 -1.69
C CYS A 27 -8.03 -8.84 -0.30
N ALA A 28 -7.25 -8.18 0.56
CA ALA A 28 -7.05 -8.54 1.96
C ALA A 28 -6.95 -7.25 2.81
N THR A 29 -6.26 -7.30 3.95
CA THR A 29 -6.16 -6.17 4.89
C THR A 29 -4.77 -5.57 5.00
N GLY A 30 -3.86 -5.90 4.07
CA GLY A 30 -2.48 -5.43 4.07
C GLY A 30 -1.60 -6.12 5.10
N HIS A 31 -0.60 -5.40 5.59
CA HIS A 31 0.35 -5.94 6.55
C HIS A 31 -0.24 -5.95 7.98
N PRO A 32 0.06 -6.98 8.81
CA PRO A 32 -0.38 -7.03 10.19
C PRO A 32 0.09 -5.82 11.03
N SER A 33 -0.65 -5.52 12.11
CA SER A 33 -0.38 -4.36 12.96
C SER A 33 1.04 -4.33 13.54
N PHE A 34 1.64 -5.48 13.86
CA PHE A 34 2.99 -5.54 14.43
C PHE A 34 4.06 -4.99 13.48
N VAL A 35 4.01 -5.32 12.19
CA VAL A 35 4.98 -4.82 11.21
C VAL A 35 4.67 -3.36 10.82
N MET A 36 3.39 -2.98 10.80
CA MET A 36 3.00 -1.59 10.57
C MET A 36 3.42 -0.66 11.74
N SER A 37 3.46 -1.18 12.98
CA SER A 37 3.93 -0.43 14.15
C SER A 37 5.35 0.09 13.98
N ALA A 38 6.28 -0.70 13.44
CA ALA A 38 7.64 -0.26 13.16
C ALA A 38 7.67 0.88 12.14
N SER A 39 6.89 0.74 11.06
CA SER A 39 6.80 1.76 10.00
C SER A 39 6.20 3.07 10.52
N PHE A 40 5.09 3.00 11.27
CA PHE A 40 4.43 4.18 11.83
C PHE A 40 5.25 4.84 12.93
N THR A 41 6.00 4.07 13.73
CA THR A 41 6.93 4.64 14.71
C THR A 41 7.97 5.51 14.02
N ASN A 42 8.58 5.02 12.94
CA ASN A 42 9.54 5.82 12.16
C ASN A 42 8.89 7.05 11.54
N GLN A 43 7.65 6.95 11.02
CA GLN A 43 6.93 8.10 10.50
C GLN A 43 6.68 9.16 11.58
N VAL A 44 6.26 8.76 12.79
CA VAL A 44 6.03 9.70 13.90
C VAL A 44 7.34 10.35 14.35
N LEU A 45 8.43 9.58 14.48
CA LEU A 45 9.74 10.13 14.83
C LEU A 45 10.23 11.13 13.77
N ALA A 46 10.06 10.80 12.48
CA ALA A 46 10.42 11.71 11.40
C ALA A 46 9.57 13.00 11.43
N GLN A 47 8.27 12.90 11.70
CA GLN A 47 7.39 14.08 11.82
C GLN A 47 7.77 14.96 13.01
N ILE A 48 8.10 14.38 14.16
CA ILE A 48 8.58 15.12 15.33
C ILE A 48 9.90 15.84 15.01
N GLU A 49 10.85 15.13 14.40
CA GLU A 49 12.16 15.69 14.04
C GLU A 49 12.02 16.85 13.05
N LEU A 50 11.25 16.68 11.98
CA LEU A 50 11.02 17.74 11.00
C LEU A 50 10.29 18.94 11.60
N GLN A 51 9.33 18.71 12.50
CA GLN A 51 8.60 19.79 13.16
C GLN A 51 9.49 20.58 14.13
N GLN A 52 10.39 19.91 14.86
CA GLN A 52 11.22 20.53 15.90
C GLN A 52 12.52 21.11 15.34
N HIS A 53 13.04 20.57 14.24
CA HIS A 53 14.36 20.88 13.70
C HIS A 53 14.33 21.18 12.20
N ASN A 54 13.25 21.81 11.73
CA ASN A 54 13.05 22.14 10.31
C ASN A 54 14.21 22.96 9.71
N ASP A 55 14.86 23.79 10.52
CA ASP A 55 16.01 24.61 10.16
C ASP A 55 17.27 23.80 9.83
N LYS A 56 17.36 22.54 10.28
CA LYS A 56 18.50 21.65 9.98
C LYS A 56 18.46 21.05 8.58
N TYR A 57 17.33 21.14 7.88
CA TYR A 57 17.13 20.50 6.60
C TYR A 57 16.98 21.54 5.48
N GLU A 58 17.53 21.22 4.31
CA GLU A 58 17.38 22.05 3.12
C GLU A 58 15.90 22.09 2.68
N LYS A 59 15.51 23.19 2.05
CA LYS A 59 14.15 23.38 1.52
C LYS A 59 13.99 22.77 0.14
#